data_AF-A0A1T0CU60-F1
#
_entry.id   AF-A0A1T0CU60-F1
#
_cell.length_a   1.000
_cell.length_b   1.000
_cell.length_c   1.000
_cell.angle_alpha   90.00
_cell.angle_beta   90.00
_cell.angle_gamma   90.00
#
_symmetry.space_group_name_H-M   'P 1'
#
loop_
_entity.id
_entity.type
_entity.pdbx_description
1 polymer ?
#
loop_
_entity_poly.entity_id
_entity_poly.type
_entity_poly.pdbx_seq_one_letter_code
_entity_poly.pdbx_strand_id
1 'polypeptide(L)'
;MDLSSSSIAILVVLGVAGFFVGNFMAARPKAQESRVADFRLMARKMGIYPKLIARPEWLSDTLKALRPPKADPYARTDTSVPMIAQYTVMMDELKLPLAHYRAIDGRWQLLDQQIHTPKMHRQVSKIDGVVIDLPASIVSHALGLSIKANHISLYWLDDSYQHSHKAYKLDNQQAEADLSHLKQQLMAWARSVNNGMSASLDEPEDRKLW
;
A
#
# COMPACT_ATOMS: atom_id res chain seq x y z
N MET A 1 39.14 47.92 -9.49
CA MET A 1 37.78 48.05 -10.03
C MET A 1 36.90 48.50 -8.88
N ASP A 2 36.67 49.81 -8.77
CA ASP A 2 35.84 50.37 -7.71
C ASP A 2 34.38 50.25 -8.13
N LEU A 3 33.63 49.37 -7.46
CA LEU A 3 32.20 49.23 -7.65
C LEU A 3 31.53 50.48 -7.05
N SER A 4 30.75 51.21 -7.85
CA SER A 4 30.00 52.37 -7.33
C SER A 4 28.94 51.91 -6.32
N SER A 5 28.55 52.79 -5.40
CA SER A 5 27.50 52.51 -4.40
C SER A 5 26.21 51.98 -5.05
N SER A 6 25.89 52.41 -6.28
CA SER A 6 24.73 51.93 -7.04
C SER A 6 24.91 50.48 -7.51
N SER A 7 26.11 50.10 -7.92
CA SER A 7 26.44 48.72 -8.30
C SER A 7 26.36 47.77 -7.10
N ILE A 8 26.82 48.22 -5.93
CA ILE A 8 26.70 47.45 -4.68
C ILE A 8 25.22 47.27 -4.30
N ALA A 9 24.41 48.33 -4.37
CA ALA A 9 22.97 48.24 -4.08
C ALA A 9 22.24 47.25 -5.00
N ILE A 10 22.54 47.24 -6.31
CA ILE A 10 21.95 46.30 -7.26
C ILE A 10 22.34 44.85 -6.95
N LEU A 11 23.61 44.59 -6.62
CA LEU A 11 24.08 43.25 -6.27
C LEU A 11 23.43 42.74 -4.98
N VAL A 12 23.24 43.61 -3.99
CA VAL A 12 22.52 43.26 -2.75
C VAL A 12 21.07 42.90 -3.06
N VAL A 13 20.38 43.70 -3.87
CA VAL A 13 18.98 43.42 -4.27
C VAL A 13 18.87 42.10 -5.03
N LEU A 14 19.77 41.83 -5.99
CA LEU A 14 19.80 40.57 -6.73
C LEU A 14 20.12 39.38 -5.84
N GLY A 15 21.05 39.54 -4.89
CA GLY A 15 21.39 38.49 -3.92
C GLY A 15 20.21 38.15 -3.01
N VAL A 16 19.51 39.16 -2.50
CA VAL A 16 18.31 38.98 -1.66
C VAL A 16 17.18 38.34 -2.46
N ALA A 17 16.87 38.87 -3.65
CA ALA A 17 15.84 38.30 -4.52
C ALA A 17 16.17 36.84 -4.93
N GLY A 18 17.42 36.57 -5.29
CA GLY A 18 17.91 35.23 -5.62
C GLY A 18 17.82 34.26 -4.44
N PHE A 19 18.12 34.72 -3.22
CA PHE A 19 17.96 33.94 -2.00
C PHE A 19 16.50 33.57 -1.73
N PHE A 20 15.57 34.53 -1.87
CA PHE A 20 14.13 34.26 -1.72
C PHE A 20 13.60 33.29 -2.78
N VAL A 21 13.99 33.47 -4.05
CA VAL A 21 13.61 32.55 -5.14
C VAL A 21 14.20 31.16 -4.92
N GLY A 22 15.47 31.08 -4.51
CA GLY A 22 16.16 29.82 -4.20
C GLY A 22 15.49 29.06 -3.06
N ASN A 23 15.17 29.74 -1.96
CA ASN A 23 14.44 29.15 -0.83
C ASN A 23 13.05 28.67 -1.25
N PHE A 24 12.33 29.44 -2.06
CA PHE A 24 10.99 29.06 -2.53
C PHE A 24 11.03 27.82 -3.44
N MET A 25 12.05 27.70 -4.30
CA MET A 25 12.23 26.51 -5.13
C MET A 25 12.66 25.29 -4.32
N ALA A 26 13.54 25.44 -3.33
CA ALA A 26 13.95 24.36 -2.43
C ALA A 26 12.79 23.85 -1.55
N ALA A 27 11.83 24.71 -1.22
CA ALA A 27 10.66 24.37 -0.42
C ALA A 27 9.55 23.64 -1.21
N ARG A 28 9.63 23.55 -2.54
CA ARG A 28 8.59 22.84 -3.31
C ARG A 28 8.64 21.34 -3.01
N PRO A 29 7.51 20.74 -2.60
CA PRO A 29 7.44 19.30 -2.44
C PRO A 29 7.70 18.62 -3.78
N LYS A 30 8.36 17.47 -3.75
CA LYS A 30 8.55 16.67 -4.97
C LYS A 30 7.17 16.29 -5.51
N ALA A 31 6.95 16.48 -6.81
CA ALA A 31 5.65 16.23 -7.43
C ALA A 31 5.11 14.82 -7.15
N GLN A 32 6.00 13.82 -7.08
CA GLN A 32 5.66 12.44 -6.72
C GLN A 32 5.11 12.32 -5.29
N GLU A 33 5.73 12.98 -4.30
CA GLU A 33 5.29 12.93 -2.91
C GLU A 33 3.91 13.57 -2.75
N SER A 34 3.65 14.67 -3.48
CA SER A 34 2.32 15.29 -3.54
C SER A 34 1.28 14.33 -4.14
N ARG A 35 1.58 13.64 -5.25
CA ARG A 35 0.63 12.69 -5.87
C ARG A 35 0.31 11.51 -4.97
N VAL A 36 1.33 10.95 -4.33
CA VAL A 36 1.14 9.85 -3.36
C VAL A 36 0.27 10.33 -2.20
N ALA A 37 0.50 11.55 -1.70
CA ALA A 37 -0.32 12.13 -0.65
C ALA A 37 -1.79 12.33 -1.12
N ASP A 38 -2.01 12.91 -2.29
CA ASP A 38 -3.33 13.13 -2.87
C ASP A 38 -4.09 11.82 -3.09
N PHE A 39 -3.41 10.80 -3.62
CA PHE A 39 -3.96 9.47 -3.82
C PHE A 39 -4.36 8.80 -2.49
N ARG A 40 -3.51 8.91 -1.46
CA ARG A 40 -3.82 8.42 -0.10
C ARG A 40 -4.98 9.19 0.53
N LEU A 41 -5.08 10.49 0.30
CA LEU A 41 -6.22 11.30 0.77
C LEU A 41 -7.52 10.87 0.07
N MET A 42 -7.47 10.59 -1.23
CA MET A 42 -8.62 10.05 -1.97
C MET A 42 -9.05 8.69 -1.43
N ALA A 43 -8.10 7.78 -1.19
CA ALA A 43 -8.36 6.49 -0.58
C ALA A 43 -9.10 6.63 0.77
N ARG A 44 -8.67 7.57 1.64
CA ARG A 44 -9.34 7.86 2.92
C ARG A 44 -10.78 8.30 2.74
N LYS A 45 -11.04 9.21 1.79
CA LYS A 45 -12.42 9.67 1.48
C LYS A 45 -13.31 8.51 1.02
N MET A 46 -12.73 7.49 0.41
CA MET A 46 -13.45 6.29 -0.05
C MET A 46 -13.54 5.18 1.02
N GLY A 47 -13.07 5.43 2.26
CA GLY A 47 -13.11 4.46 3.35
C GLY A 47 -12.02 3.38 3.29
N ILE A 48 -10.93 3.64 2.56
CA ILE A 48 -9.69 2.87 2.61
C ILE A 48 -8.69 3.65 3.47
N TYR A 49 -8.04 3.01 4.42
CA TYR A 49 -7.14 3.66 5.37
C TYR A 49 -5.68 3.35 5.03
N PRO A 50 -4.99 4.19 4.23
CA PRO A 50 -3.59 4.01 3.90
C PRO A 50 -2.69 4.40 5.07
N LYS A 51 -1.72 3.54 5.36
CA LYS A 51 -0.64 3.74 6.33
C LYS A 51 0.69 3.36 5.69
N LEU A 52 1.71 4.19 5.90
CA LEU A 52 3.08 3.85 5.54
C LEU A 52 3.73 3.15 6.73
N ILE A 53 4.19 1.93 6.55
CA ILE A 53 4.76 1.10 7.62
C ILE A 53 6.16 0.63 7.26
N ALA A 54 6.94 0.26 8.28
CA ALA A 54 8.14 -0.53 8.07
C ALA A 54 7.73 -1.89 7.46
N ARG A 55 8.51 -2.36 6.48
CA ARG A 55 8.29 -3.65 5.83
C ARG A 55 8.18 -4.80 6.85
N PRO A 56 7.08 -5.55 6.88
CA PRO A 56 6.98 -6.82 7.60
C PRO A 56 7.97 -7.86 7.06
N GLU A 57 8.49 -8.70 7.95
CA GLU A 57 9.48 -9.72 7.61
C GLU A 57 9.00 -10.72 6.57
N TRP A 58 7.72 -11.11 6.62
CA TRP A 58 7.10 -12.08 5.72
C TRP A 58 6.93 -11.58 4.27
N LEU A 59 7.14 -10.28 4.03
CA LEU A 59 7.12 -9.66 2.70
C LEU A 59 8.51 -9.42 2.11
N SER A 60 9.59 -9.83 2.80
CA SER A 60 10.97 -9.62 2.34
C SER A 60 11.20 -10.13 0.92
N ASP A 61 10.76 -11.35 0.63
CA ASP A 61 11.12 -12.05 -0.59
C ASP A 61 10.34 -11.51 -1.79
N THR A 62 9.04 -11.25 -1.62
CA THR A 62 8.21 -10.62 -2.65
C THR A 62 8.71 -9.21 -2.97
N LEU A 63 9.15 -8.45 -1.96
CA LEU A 63 9.74 -7.13 -2.20
C LEU A 63 11.07 -7.24 -2.97
N LYS A 64 11.96 -8.15 -2.58
CA LYS A 64 13.24 -8.36 -3.29
C LYS A 64 13.01 -8.75 -4.75
N ALA A 65 11.98 -9.54 -5.03
CA ALA A 65 11.60 -9.93 -6.40
C ALA A 65 11.11 -8.72 -7.22
N LEU A 66 10.28 -7.85 -6.64
CA LEU A 66 9.72 -6.68 -7.34
C LEU A 66 10.68 -5.47 -7.41
N ARG A 67 11.50 -5.28 -6.38
CA ARG A 67 12.46 -4.18 -6.24
C ARG A 67 13.80 -4.77 -5.81
N PRO A 68 14.58 -5.34 -6.75
CA PRO A 68 15.89 -5.86 -6.42
C PRO A 68 16.77 -4.74 -5.87
N PRO A 69 17.63 -5.03 -4.86
CA PRO A 69 18.54 -4.03 -4.32
C PRO A 69 19.41 -3.50 -5.46
N LYS A 70 19.54 -2.17 -5.54
CA LYS A 70 20.44 -1.55 -6.52
C LYS A 70 21.87 -2.02 -6.22
N ALA A 71 22.53 -2.61 -7.21
CA ALA A 71 23.94 -2.94 -7.16
C ALA A 71 24.77 -1.66 -7.34
N ASP A 72 24.73 -0.77 -6.35
CA ASP A 72 25.60 0.41 -6.30
C ASP A 72 26.74 0.13 -5.32
N PRO A 73 27.99 0.00 -5.80
CA PRO A 73 29.16 -0.28 -4.95
C PRO A 73 29.50 0.85 -3.97
N TYR A 74 28.91 2.03 -4.13
CA TYR A 74 29.06 3.19 -3.24
C TYR A 74 27.76 3.60 -2.55
N ALA A 75 26.67 2.83 -2.72
CA ALA A 75 25.49 3.05 -1.90
C ALA A 75 25.91 2.89 -0.45
N ARG A 76 25.92 4.02 0.28
CA ARG A 76 25.80 3.98 1.74
C ARG A 76 24.67 2.99 2.00
N THR A 77 24.92 2.01 2.85
CA THR A 77 23.92 1.11 3.41
C THR A 77 22.86 1.98 4.07
N ASP A 78 21.97 2.54 3.26
CA ASP A 78 20.86 3.32 3.72
C ASP A 78 20.01 2.30 4.45
N THR A 79 20.16 2.33 5.77
CA THR A 79 19.61 1.40 6.73
C THR A 79 18.12 1.75 6.94
N SER A 80 17.50 2.43 5.98
CA SER A 80 16.06 2.61 5.93
C SER A 80 15.46 1.27 5.52
N VAL A 81 14.87 0.59 6.50
CA VAL A 81 13.94 -0.52 6.23
C VAL A 81 12.96 0.00 5.16
N PRO A 82 12.89 -0.62 3.97
CA PRO A 82 12.07 -0.08 2.89
C PRO A 82 10.64 0.05 3.41
N MET A 83 10.10 1.27 3.36
CA MET A 83 8.73 1.51 3.80
C MET A 83 7.77 1.01 2.73
N ILE A 84 6.67 0.40 3.15
CA ILE A 84 5.63 -0.10 2.26
C ILE A 84 4.28 0.47 2.64
N ALA A 85 3.40 0.62 1.66
CA ALA A 85 2.07 1.13 1.90
C ALA A 85 1.13 -0.02 2.25
N GLN A 86 0.35 0.19 3.31
CA GLN A 86 -0.71 -0.70 3.78
C GLN A 86 -2.05 -0.01 3.58
N TYR A 87 -2.94 -0.59 2.77
CA TYR A 87 -4.26 -0.04 2.48
C TYR A 87 -5.31 -0.95 3.13
N THR A 88 -5.94 -0.44 4.20
CA THR A 88 -6.86 -1.24 5.04
C THR A 88 -8.31 -0.88 4.78
N VAL A 89 -9.17 -1.89 4.66
CA VAL A 89 -10.64 -1.75 4.64
C VAL A 89 -11.21 -2.42 5.90
N MET A 90 -12.06 -1.70 6.62
CA MET A 90 -12.78 -2.18 7.80
C MET A 90 -14.19 -2.64 7.41
N MET A 91 -14.63 -3.76 7.95
CA MET A 91 -15.95 -4.38 7.74
C MET A 91 -16.46 -4.90 9.09
N ASP A 92 -17.20 -4.07 9.80
CA ASP A 92 -17.61 -4.30 11.20
C ASP A 92 -18.46 -5.56 11.38
N GLU A 93 -19.11 -6.01 10.30
CA GLU A 93 -19.92 -7.22 10.27
C GLU A 93 -19.12 -8.53 10.20
N LEU A 94 -17.81 -8.47 9.89
CA LEU A 94 -16.99 -9.66 9.65
C LEU A 94 -16.12 -10.04 10.85
N LYS A 95 -15.93 -11.35 11.02
CA LYS A 95 -14.98 -11.94 11.98
C LYS A 95 -14.00 -12.81 11.22
N LEU A 96 -12.91 -12.20 10.80
CA LEU A 96 -11.84 -12.80 10.03
C LEU A 96 -10.76 -13.40 10.95
N PRO A 97 -10.33 -14.64 10.68
CA PRO A 97 -9.13 -15.19 11.31
C PRO A 97 -7.89 -14.41 10.88
N LEU A 98 -6.82 -14.50 11.66
CA LEU A 98 -5.53 -13.91 11.28
C LEU A 98 -4.87 -14.76 10.19
N ALA A 99 -4.64 -14.19 9.01
CA ALA A 99 -3.86 -14.86 7.97
C ALA A 99 -3.11 -13.86 7.09
N HIS A 100 -2.01 -14.33 6.51
CA HIS A 100 -1.17 -13.57 5.59
C HIS A 100 -1.09 -14.32 4.26
N TYR A 101 -1.07 -13.56 3.17
CA TYR A 101 -0.93 -14.07 1.81
C TYR A 101 0.14 -13.28 1.07
N ARG A 102 1.02 -13.97 0.37
CA ARG A 102 1.98 -13.35 -0.56
C ARG A 102 1.37 -13.29 -1.96
N ALA A 103 1.70 -12.22 -2.69
CA ALA A 103 1.44 -12.15 -4.11
C ALA A 103 2.58 -12.85 -4.86
N ILE A 104 2.30 -14.00 -5.46
CA ILE A 104 3.29 -14.78 -6.24
C ILE A 104 2.61 -15.23 -7.53
N ASP A 105 3.24 -14.94 -8.67
CA ASP A 105 2.76 -15.30 -10.01
C ASP A 105 1.29 -14.88 -10.27
N GLY A 106 0.93 -13.68 -9.81
CA GLY A 106 -0.43 -13.13 -9.97
C GLY A 106 -1.50 -13.85 -9.16
N ARG A 107 -1.11 -14.66 -8.17
CA ARG A 107 -2.02 -15.39 -7.27
C ARG A 107 -1.68 -15.14 -5.81
N TRP A 108 -2.69 -15.26 -4.96
CA TRP A 108 -2.50 -15.27 -3.51
C TRP A 108 -1.93 -16.62 -3.08
N GLN A 109 -0.90 -16.60 -2.24
CA GLN A 109 -0.36 -17.80 -1.59
C GLN A 109 -0.40 -17.64 -0.08
N LEU A 110 -1.12 -18.54 0.59
CA LEU A 110 -1.30 -18.54 2.05
C LEU A 110 0.02 -18.84 2.78
N LEU A 111 0.24 -18.14 3.91
CA LEU A 111 1.34 -18.39 4.83
C LEU A 111 0.84 -19.16 6.03
N ASP A 112 1.41 -20.35 6.26
CA ASP A 112 0.93 -21.32 7.25
C ASP A 112 1.31 -21.00 8.72
N GLN A 113 1.92 -19.84 8.97
CA GLN A 113 2.59 -19.55 10.24
C GLN A 113 1.66 -19.36 11.45
N GLN A 114 0.34 -19.19 11.25
CA GLN A 114 -0.60 -18.80 12.31
C GLN A 114 -1.93 -19.56 12.28
N ILE A 115 -1.97 -20.74 11.64
CA ILE A 115 -3.18 -21.56 11.52
C ILE A 115 -3.21 -22.61 12.63
N HIS A 116 -4.07 -22.41 13.61
CA HIS A 116 -4.10 -23.27 14.82
C HIS A 116 -5.22 -24.32 14.80
N THR A 117 -6.18 -24.23 13.88
CA THR A 117 -7.31 -25.17 13.81
C THR A 117 -7.64 -25.56 12.37
N PRO A 118 -8.15 -26.79 12.13
CA PRO A 118 -8.60 -27.20 10.80
C PRO A 118 -9.74 -26.32 10.24
N LYS A 119 -10.61 -25.80 11.12
CA LYS A 119 -11.67 -24.86 10.74
C LYS A 119 -11.08 -23.56 10.18
N MET A 120 -10.11 -22.99 10.90
CA MET A 120 -9.39 -21.80 10.44
C MET A 120 -8.69 -22.08 9.12
N HIS A 121 -8.00 -23.21 8.97
CA HIS A 121 -7.35 -23.60 7.71
C HIS A 121 -8.34 -23.58 6.54
N ARG A 122 -9.47 -24.28 6.65
CA ARG A 122 -10.51 -24.31 5.60
C ARG A 122 -11.04 -22.91 5.24
N GLN A 123 -11.12 -21.99 6.20
CA GLN A 123 -11.56 -20.63 5.96
C GLN A 123 -10.52 -19.85 5.14
N VAL A 124 -9.27 -19.88 5.57
CA VAL A 124 -8.20 -19.07 4.98
C VAL A 124 -7.72 -19.65 3.64
N SER A 125 -7.84 -20.95 3.42
CA SER A 125 -7.52 -21.60 2.13
C SER A 125 -8.47 -21.22 0.99
N LYS A 126 -9.63 -20.60 1.27
CA LYS A 126 -10.58 -20.19 0.22
C LYS A 126 -10.03 -19.18 -0.77
N ILE A 127 -9.07 -18.36 -0.33
CA ILE A 127 -8.40 -17.39 -1.18
C ILE A 127 -6.98 -17.83 -1.57
N ASP A 128 -6.55 -19.01 -1.11
CA ASP A 128 -5.26 -19.57 -1.53
C ASP A 128 -5.33 -20.03 -2.98
N GLY A 129 -4.32 -19.66 -3.78
CA GLY A 129 -4.27 -19.88 -5.22
C GLY A 129 -5.20 -19.00 -6.06
N VAL A 130 -6.03 -18.15 -5.46
CA VAL A 130 -6.95 -17.25 -6.20
C VAL A 130 -6.16 -16.18 -6.95
N VAL A 131 -6.59 -15.89 -8.19
CA VAL A 131 -5.99 -14.85 -9.04
C VAL A 131 -6.20 -13.47 -8.42
N ILE A 132 -5.14 -12.65 -8.44
CA ILE A 132 -5.18 -11.28 -7.95
C ILE A 132 -5.85 -10.41 -8.99
N ASP A 133 -7.17 -10.27 -8.86
CA ASP A 133 -7.98 -9.36 -9.67
C ASP A 133 -7.91 -7.94 -9.07
N LEU A 134 -6.87 -7.19 -9.43
CA LEU A 134 -6.72 -5.77 -9.10
C LEU A 134 -6.50 -5.00 -10.41
N PRO A 135 -6.73 -3.66 -10.43
CA PRO A 135 -6.35 -2.83 -11.56
C PRO A 135 -4.91 -3.12 -12.00
N ALA A 136 -4.67 -3.18 -13.32
CA ALA A 136 -3.36 -3.53 -13.89
C ALA A 136 -2.22 -2.63 -13.39
N SER A 137 -2.56 -1.38 -13.05
CA SER A 137 -1.66 -0.38 -12.50
C SER A 137 -1.25 -0.66 -11.04
N ILE A 138 -2.08 -1.37 -10.27
CA ILE A 138 -1.85 -1.74 -8.87
C ILE A 138 -1.23 -3.14 -8.76
N VAL A 139 -1.73 -4.10 -9.53
CA VAL A 139 -1.37 -5.53 -9.41
C VAL A 139 0.13 -5.77 -9.54
N SER A 140 0.80 -5.02 -10.44
CA SER A 140 2.26 -5.10 -10.68
C SER A 140 3.11 -4.65 -9.48
N HIS A 141 2.48 -4.05 -8.46
CA HIS A 141 3.14 -3.52 -7.28
C HIS A 141 2.62 -4.14 -5.98
N ALA A 142 1.71 -5.12 -6.07
CA ALA A 142 1.17 -5.83 -4.93
C ALA A 142 2.22 -6.78 -4.32
N LEU A 143 2.38 -6.72 -3.00
CA LEU A 143 3.33 -7.54 -2.24
C LEU A 143 2.61 -8.66 -1.49
N GLY A 144 1.49 -8.34 -0.87
CA GLY A 144 0.74 -9.31 -0.07
C GLY A 144 -0.54 -8.74 0.52
N LEU A 145 -1.23 -9.58 1.27
CA LEU A 145 -2.52 -9.32 1.88
C LEU A 145 -2.48 -9.83 3.32
N SER A 146 -3.09 -9.10 4.26
CA SER A 146 -3.37 -9.62 5.60
C SER A 146 -4.84 -9.48 5.94
N ILE A 147 -5.41 -10.48 6.58
CA ILE A 147 -6.74 -10.43 7.20
C ILE A 147 -6.61 -10.61 8.70
N LYS A 148 -7.41 -9.89 9.48
CA LYS A 148 -7.49 -10.04 10.93
C LYS A 148 -8.74 -9.35 11.47
N ALA A 149 -9.43 -10.00 12.41
CA ALA A 149 -10.58 -9.42 13.11
C ALA A 149 -11.64 -8.88 12.12
N ASN A 150 -11.87 -7.58 12.04
CA ASN A 150 -12.86 -6.97 11.14
C ASN A 150 -12.23 -6.29 9.92
N HIS A 151 -10.96 -6.59 9.57
CA HIS A 151 -10.29 -5.87 8.50
C HIS A 151 -9.41 -6.74 7.60
N ILE A 152 -9.21 -6.19 6.40
CA ILE A 152 -8.30 -6.70 5.39
C ILE A 152 -7.37 -5.58 4.95
N SER A 153 -6.09 -5.89 4.74
CA SER A 153 -5.08 -4.92 4.32
C SER A 153 -4.28 -5.43 3.13
N LEU A 154 -4.17 -4.61 2.09
CA LEU A 154 -3.25 -4.81 0.98
C LEU A 154 -1.91 -4.14 1.28
N TYR A 155 -0.80 -4.85 1.08
CA TYR A 155 0.55 -4.31 1.12
C TYR A 155 1.09 -4.18 -0.30
N TRP A 156 1.54 -2.99 -0.66
CA TRP A 156 1.98 -2.70 -2.03
C TRP A 156 2.85 -1.44 -2.10
N LEU A 157 3.48 -1.23 -3.27
CA LEU A 157 4.36 -0.10 -3.56
C LEU A 157 3.58 1.04 -4.26
N ASP A 158 2.81 1.81 -3.50
CA ASP A 158 2.00 2.92 -4.04
C ASP A 158 2.85 4.09 -4.58
N ASP A 159 4.10 4.21 -4.13
CA ASP A 159 5.10 5.13 -4.65
C ASP A 159 5.52 4.75 -6.09
N SER A 160 5.69 3.46 -6.35
CA SER A 160 6.03 2.93 -7.68
C SER A 160 4.87 3.11 -8.68
N TYR A 161 3.63 2.88 -8.24
CA TYR A 161 2.42 3.18 -9.01
C TYR A 161 2.43 4.65 -9.47
N GLN A 162 2.65 5.58 -8.55
CA GLN A 162 2.66 7.02 -8.85
C GLN A 162 3.88 7.51 -9.63
N HIS A 163 4.97 6.74 -9.67
CA HIS A 163 6.16 7.06 -10.46
C HIS A 163 5.91 6.92 -11.96
N SER A 164 5.01 6.01 -12.36
CA SER A 164 4.69 5.72 -13.77
C SER A 164 3.94 6.85 -14.49
N HIS A 165 3.26 7.74 -13.77
CA HIS A 165 2.38 8.78 -14.32
C HIS A 165 3.07 10.07 -14.81
N LYS A 166 4.40 10.06 -15.04
CA LYS A 166 5.20 11.21 -15.52
C LYS A 166 5.04 12.48 -14.64
N ALA A 167 5.39 13.66 -15.15
CA ALA A 167 5.36 14.94 -14.44
C ALA A 167 3.94 15.55 -14.30
N TYR A 168 2.90 14.84 -14.71
CA TYR A 168 1.53 15.33 -14.67
C TYR A 168 0.92 15.21 -13.27
N LYS A 169 -0.16 15.98 -13.01
CA LYS A 169 -0.97 15.88 -11.79
C LYS A 169 -1.62 14.49 -11.69
N LEU A 170 -2.05 14.10 -10.49
CA LEU A 170 -2.81 12.87 -10.30
C LEU A 170 -4.03 12.87 -11.23
N ASP A 171 -4.21 11.80 -11.99
CA ASP A 171 -5.44 11.55 -12.73
C ASP A 171 -6.51 11.08 -11.73
N ASN A 172 -7.35 12.02 -11.29
CA ASN A 172 -8.34 11.75 -10.26
C ASN A 172 -9.38 10.72 -10.71
N GLN A 173 -9.74 10.70 -11.99
CA GLN A 173 -10.75 9.78 -12.50
C GLN A 173 -10.22 8.35 -12.51
N GLN A 174 -8.99 8.14 -13.00
CA GLN A 174 -8.36 6.83 -12.97
C GLN A 174 -8.09 6.37 -11.53
N ALA A 175 -7.60 7.27 -10.67
CA ALA A 175 -7.33 6.97 -9.27
C ALA A 175 -8.59 6.53 -8.52
N GLU A 176 -9.72 7.21 -8.74
CA GLU A 176 -11.00 6.87 -8.12
C GLU A 176 -11.53 5.52 -8.63
N ALA A 177 -11.40 5.24 -9.92
CA ALA A 177 -11.76 3.94 -10.50
C ALA A 177 -10.90 2.81 -9.92
N ASP A 178 -9.58 3.01 -9.84
CA ASP A 178 -8.63 2.04 -9.30
C ASP A 178 -8.91 1.75 -7.82
N LEU A 179 -9.14 2.79 -7.00
CA LEU A 179 -9.47 2.66 -5.59
C LEU A 179 -10.83 2.00 -5.35
N SER A 180 -11.82 2.30 -6.21
CA SER A 180 -13.14 1.66 -6.16
C SER A 180 -13.02 0.15 -6.40
N HIS A 181 -12.30 -0.24 -7.45
CA HIS A 181 -12.10 -1.65 -7.77
C HIS A 181 -11.29 -2.37 -6.68
N LEU A 182 -10.20 -1.75 -6.18
CA LEU A 182 -9.42 -2.27 -5.06
C LEU A 182 -10.30 -2.53 -3.83
N LYS A 183 -11.15 -1.57 -3.45
CA LYS A 183 -12.03 -1.71 -2.29
C LYS A 183 -13.00 -2.88 -2.48
N GLN A 184 -13.64 -2.97 -3.65
CA GLN A 184 -14.58 -4.04 -3.96
C GLN A 184 -13.93 -5.42 -3.83
N GLN A 185 -12.72 -5.59 -4.36
CA GLN A 185 -12.00 -6.86 -4.34
C GLN A 185 -11.54 -7.25 -2.93
N LEU A 186 -11.04 -6.28 -2.16
CA LEU A 186 -10.71 -6.50 -0.75
C LEU A 186 -11.93 -6.97 0.05
N MET A 187 -13.08 -6.33 -0.13
CA MET A 187 -14.32 -6.74 0.54
C MET A 187 -14.79 -8.13 0.06
N ALA A 188 -14.65 -8.44 -1.23
CA ALA A 188 -15.01 -9.75 -1.78
C ALA A 188 -14.16 -10.88 -1.19
N TRP A 189 -12.83 -10.72 -1.12
CA TRP A 189 -11.95 -11.71 -0.50
C TRP A 189 -12.22 -11.88 1.00
N ALA A 190 -12.43 -10.78 1.73
CA ALA A 190 -12.81 -10.84 3.14
C ALA A 190 -14.11 -11.62 3.36
N ARG A 191 -15.15 -11.34 2.56
CA ARG A 191 -16.43 -12.07 2.63
C ARG A 191 -16.27 -13.55 2.27
N SER A 192 -15.44 -13.89 1.29
CA SER A 192 -15.16 -15.29 0.92
C SER A 192 -14.62 -16.07 2.13
N VAL A 193 -13.65 -15.49 2.84
CA VAL A 193 -13.09 -16.09 4.06
C VAL A 193 -14.13 -16.15 5.18
N ASN A 194 -14.87 -15.07 5.43
CA ASN A 194 -15.89 -15.00 6.48
C ASN A 194 -17.06 -15.97 6.27
N ASN A 195 -17.45 -16.25 5.03
CA ASN A 195 -18.50 -17.24 4.71
C ASN A 195 -18.11 -18.68 5.12
N GLY A 196 -16.86 -18.93 5.51
CA GLY A 196 -16.49 -20.18 6.19
C GLY A 196 -16.74 -20.16 7.71
N MET A 197 -17.15 -19.04 8.29
CA MET A 197 -17.48 -18.85 9.71
C MET A 197 -18.99 -18.94 9.96
N SER A 198 -19.81 -18.34 9.09
CA SER A 198 -21.28 -18.26 9.22
C SER A 198 -22.00 -19.60 9.04
N ALA A 199 -21.49 -20.51 8.21
CA ALA A 199 -22.07 -21.84 8.00
C ALA A 199 -22.05 -22.78 9.22
N SER A 200 -21.57 -22.30 10.39
CA SER A 200 -21.45 -23.09 11.63
C SER A 200 -22.18 -22.50 12.83
N LEU A 201 -22.92 -21.39 12.65
CA LEU A 201 -23.82 -20.86 13.67
C LEU A 201 -25.25 -21.43 13.56
N ASP A 202 -25.54 -22.15 12.47
CA ASP A 202 -26.84 -22.79 12.20
C ASP A 202 -26.82 -24.33 12.39
N GLU A 203 -25.76 -24.90 13.00
CA GLU A 203 -25.78 -26.31 13.40
C GLU A 203 -26.45 -26.42 14.79
N PRO A 204 -27.67 -26.99 14.91
CA PRO A 204 -28.27 -27.22 16.21
C PRO A 204 -27.41 -28.23 16.97
N GLU A 205 -27.01 -27.86 18.18
CA GLU A 205 -26.24 -28.63 19.15
C GLU A 205 -27.08 -29.78 19.75
N ASP A 206 -27.71 -30.59 18.89
CA ASP A 206 -28.70 -31.57 19.30
C ASP A 206 -28.52 -32.89 18.55
N ARG A 207 -27.29 -33.43 18.59
CA ARG A 207 -27.00 -34.85 18.37
C ARG A 207 -25.81 -35.31 19.21
N LYS A 208 -26.00 -35.32 20.52
CA LYS A 208 -25.23 -36.18 21.44
C LYS A 208 -26.14 -36.73 22.53
N LEU A 209 -27.17 -37.47 22.15
CA LEU A 209 -27.75 -38.50 23.00
C LEU A 209 -28.19 -39.66 22.08
N TRP A 210 -27.79 -40.86 22.47
CA TRP A 210 -28.01 -42.20 21.88
C TRP A 210 -27.05 -42.62 20.76
#